data_AF-A0AAE3FLW7-F1
#
_entry.id   AF-A0AAE3FLW7-F1
#
_cell.length_a   1.000
_cell.length_b   1.000
_cell.length_c   1.000
_cell.angle_alpha   90.00
_cell.angle_beta   90.00
_cell.angle_gamma   90.00
#
_symmetry.space_group_name_H-M   'P 1'
#
loop_
_entity.id
_entity.type
_entity.pdbx_description
1 polymer ?
#
loop_
_entity_poly.entity_id
_entity_poly.type
_entity_poly.pdbx_seq_one_letter_code
_entity_poly.pdbx_strand_id
1 'polypeptide(L)'
;MDKSGSDRSVWFGDEYPNELREFVLERGAVEYLSFLSQEPRRFVEMQEELAIGDGTLTELHARAEGLHLRRIDQQKRDGKYYRVYRLTPMGEVIVQRMQEIGVTQRHDRLRTIRREYQRAKDEYTDWVEDPDGFVANIEEYLDMIIQDASTESLDSSLPDPVSEHTQSLDETDLGRTEVWGEQEETDNSEES
;
A
#
# COMPACT_ATOMS: atom_id res chain seq x y z
N MET A 1 -39.10 30.17 -26.94
CA MET A 1 -37.63 30.02 -26.93
C MET A 1 -37.13 30.79 -25.73
N ASP A 2 -36.94 30.13 -24.59
CA ASP A 2 -36.31 30.76 -23.43
C ASP A 2 -34.90 30.22 -23.27
N LYS A 3 -33.92 31.07 -23.61
CA LYS A 3 -32.53 30.87 -23.22
C LYS A 3 -32.37 31.40 -21.80
N SER A 4 -32.87 30.66 -20.82
CA SER A 4 -32.36 30.78 -19.45
C SER A 4 -31.04 30.00 -19.38
N GLY A 5 -30.03 30.52 -20.08
CA GLY A 5 -28.66 30.08 -19.89
C GLY A 5 -28.20 30.67 -18.57
N SER A 6 -28.37 29.93 -17.48
CA SER A 6 -27.66 30.22 -16.22
C SER A 6 -26.21 30.48 -16.58
N ASP A 7 -25.72 31.66 -16.26
CA ASP A 7 -24.35 32.06 -16.57
C ASP A 7 -23.40 31.17 -15.77
N ARG A 8 -22.96 30.08 -16.41
CA ARG A 8 -22.10 29.06 -15.81
C ARG A 8 -20.75 29.64 -15.38
N SER A 9 -20.37 30.78 -15.93
CA SER A 9 -19.14 31.51 -15.58
C SER A 9 -19.12 32.02 -14.14
N VAL A 10 -20.30 32.20 -13.51
CA VAL A 10 -20.40 32.69 -12.12
C VAL A 10 -20.01 31.61 -11.10
N TRP A 11 -20.17 30.34 -11.48
CA TRP A 11 -19.88 29.19 -10.61
C TRP A 11 -18.59 28.48 -10.98
N PHE A 12 -18.15 28.62 -12.23
CA PHE A 12 -16.99 27.95 -12.77
C PHE A 12 -16.15 28.98 -13.51
N GLY A 13 -14.99 29.35 -12.93
CA GLY A 13 -14.04 30.24 -13.57
C GLY A 13 -13.49 29.65 -14.87
N ASP A 14 -12.84 30.49 -15.68
CA ASP A 14 -12.32 30.09 -17.00
C ASP A 14 -11.31 28.92 -16.93
N GLU A 15 -10.64 28.74 -15.80
CA GLU A 15 -9.66 27.67 -15.57
C GLU A 15 -10.28 26.36 -15.06
N TYR A 16 -11.56 26.36 -14.66
CA TYR A 16 -12.22 25.22 -14.04
C TYR A 16 -12.09 23.89 -14.83
N PRO A 17 -12.20 23.86 -16.18
CA PRO A 17 -11.98 22.64 -16.94
C PRO A 17 -10.57 22.06 -16.78
N ASN A 18 -9.55 22.92 -16.68
CA ASN A 18 -8.16 22.52 -16.52
C ASN A 18 -7.91 22.03 -15.09
N GLU A 19 -8.39 22.76 -14.08
CA GLU A 19 -8.28 22.36 -12.68
C GLU A 19 -8.97 21.01 -12.42
N LEU A 20 -10.14 20.80 -13.04
CA LEU A 20 -10.87 19.55 -12.95
C LEU A 20 -10.09 18.40 -13.60
N ARG A 21 -9.52 18.65 -14.78
CA ARG A 21 -8.68 17.67 -15.48
C ARG A 21 -7.46 17.30 -14.63
N GLU A 22 -6.79 18.29 -14.06
CA GLU A 22 -5.63 18.08 -13.18
C GLU A 22 -6.01 17.27 -11.95
N PHE A 23 -7.12 17.60 -11.30
CA PHE A 23 -7.62 16.86 -10.15
C PHE A 23 -7.88 15.39 -10.50
N VAL A 24 -8.60 15.10 -11.59
CA VAL A 24 -8.92 13.71 -11.96
C VAL A 24 -7.67 12.88 -12.33
N LEU A 25 -6.62 13.54 -12.81
CA LEU A 25 -5.33 12.91 -13.11
C LEU A 25 -4.39 12.81 -11.90
N GLU A 26 -4.74 13.44 -10.79
CA GLU A 26 -3.93 13.43 -9.58
C GLU A 26 -3.88 12.03 -8.95
N ARG A 27 -2.72 11.71 -8.36
CA ARG A 27 -2.53 10.46 -7.63
C ARG A 27 -3.55 10.35 -6.49
N GLY A 28 -4.32 9.25 -6.48
CA GLY A 28 -5.32 9.00 -5.44
C GLY A 28 -6.70 9.58 -5.74
N ALA A 29 -6.87 10.45 -6.75
CA ALA A 29 -8.16 11.05 -7.06
C ALA A 29 -9.19 10.01 -7.52
N VAL A 30 -8.74 9.03 -8.32
CA VAL A 30 -9.57 7.91 -8.78
C VAL A 30 -10.06 7.08 -7.60
N GLU A 31 -9.18 6.71 -6.67
CA GLU A 31 -9.51 5.93 -5.48
C GLU A 31 -10.47 6.71 -4.57
N TYR A 32 -10.20 7.99 -4.35
CA TYR A 32 -11.04 8.91 -3.58
C TYR A 32 -12.46 9.02 -4.16
N LEU A 33 -12.59 9.33 -5.45
CA LEU A 33 -13.88 9.45 -6.13
C LEU A 33 -14.62 8.10 -6.17
N SER A 34 -13.89 7.02 -6.46
CA SER A 34 -14.45 5.66 -6.45
C SER A 34 -15.01 5.30 -5.07
N PHE A 35 -14.31 5.66 -4.00
CA PHE A 35 -14.72 5.35 -2.63
C PHE A 35 -15.96 6.14 -2.21
N LEU A 36 -16.03 7.43 -2.55
CA LEU A 36 -17.20 8.28 -2.31
C LEU A 36 -18.41 7.93 -3.17
N SER A 37 -18.20 7.24 -4.30
CA SER A 37 -19.31 6.82 -5.17
C SER A 37 -20.17 5.70 -4.62
N GLN A 38 -19.64 4.91 -3.69
CA GLN A 38 -20.32 3.71 -3.19
C GLN A 38 -21.43 4.09 -2.21
N GLU A 39 -21.08 4.93 -1.24
CA GLU A 39 -21.99 5.41 -0.21
C GLU A 39 -21.40 6.65 0.47
N PRO A 40 -22.17 7.37 1.31
CA PRO A 40 -21.65 8.49 2.09
C PRO A 40 -20.58 8.01 3.07
N ARG A 41 -19.48 8.74 3.16
CA ARG A 41 -18.34 8.35 4.00
C ARG A 41 -17.94 9.45 4.96
N ARG A 42 -17.42 9.06 6.11
CA ARG A 42 -16.71 9.96 7.02
C ARG A 42 -15.27 10.13 6.55
N PHE A 43 -14.64 11.23 6.95
CA PHE A 43 -13.21 11.46 6.64
C PHE A 43 -12.32 10.37 7.24
N VAL A 44 -12.58 10.00 8.50
CA VAL A 44 -11.82 8.95 9.20
C VAL A 44 -11.94 7.60 8.47
N GLU A 45 -13.13 7.24 7.98
CA GLU A 45 -13.32 6.01 7.20
C GLU A 45 -12.51 6.04 5.90
N MET A 46 -12.36 7.21 5.27
CA MET A 46 -11.51 7.36 4.10
C MET A 46 -10.02 7.20 4.44
N GLN A 47 -9.57 7.72 5.58
CA GLN A 47 -8.18 7.56 6.05
C GLN A 47 -7.81 6.10 6.31
N GLU A 48 -8.73 5.36 6.92
CA GLU A 48 -8.50 3.96 7.29
C GLU A 48 -8.52 3.02 6.07
N GLU A 49 -9.35 3.31 5.07
CA GLU A 49 -9.67 2.35 4.00
C GLU A 49 -9.01 2.67 2.66
N LEU A 50 -8.61 3.92 2.43
CA LEU A 50 -7.87 4.29 1.23
C LEU A 50 -6.38 4.09 1.46
N ALA A 51 -5.72 3.41 0.54
CA ALA A 51 -4.25 3.34 0.52
C ALA A 51 -3.64 4.64 -0.03
N ILE A 52 -4.06 5.78 0.53
CA ILE A 52 -3.58 7.12 0.21
C ILE A 52 -3.05 7.71 1.52
N GLY A 53 -1.89 8.37 1.47
CA GLY A 53 -1.34 9.04 2.65
C GLY A 53 -2.24 10.20 3.12
N ASP A 54 -2.30 10.44 4.42
CA ASP A 54 -3.18 11.43 5.05
C ASP A 54 -3.07 12.84 4.44
N GLY A 55 -1.84 13.28 4.12
CA GLY A 55 -1.59 14.57 3.48
C GLY A 55 -2.26 14.67 2.11
N THR A 56 -2.07 13.64 1.27
CA THR A 56 -2.69 13.55 -0.06
C THR A 56 -4.21 13.46 0.05
N LEU A 57 -4.75 12.69 0.99
CA LEU A 57 -6.20 12.61 1.20
C LEU A 57 -6.77 13.96 1.63
N THR A 58 -6.08 14.69 2.51
CA THR A 58 -6.49 16.04 2.94
C THR A 58 -6.53 17.02 1.77
N GLU A 59 -5.50 17.00 0.92
CA GLU A 59 -5.42 17.81 -0.29
C GLU A 59 -6.54 17.47 -1.28
N LEU A 60 -6.70 16.20 -1.65
CA LEU A 60 -7.78 15.73 -2.51
C LEU A 60 -9.15 16.12 -1.96
N HIS A 61 -9.32 15.98 -0.65
CA HIS A 61 -10.57 16.33 0.01
C HIS A 61 -10.88 17.82 -0.11
N ALA A 62 -9.90 18.70 0.11
CA ALA A 62 -10.07 20.15 -0.05
C ALA A 62 -10.30 20.54 -1.51
N ARG A 63 -9.50 20.01 -2.45
CA ARG A 63 -9.65 20.28 -3.89
C ARG A 63 -11.01 19.84 -4.42
N ALA A 64 -11.50 18.67 -4.02
CA ALA A 64 -12.82 18.19 -4.43
C ALA A 64 -13.98 19.08 -3.94
N GLU A 65 -13.81 19.80 -2.83
CA GLU A 65 -14.78 20.82 -2.38
C GLU A 65 -14.69 22.10 -3.19
N GLY A 66 -13.47 22.60 -3.45
CA GLY A 66 -13.24 23.75 -4.32
C GLY A 66 -13.78 23.53 -5.74
N LEU A 67 -13.65 22.31 -6.25
CA LEU A 67 -14.17 21.90 -7.57
C LEU A 67 -15.66 21.50 -7.54
N HIS A 68 -16.33 21.62 -6.40
CA HIS A 68 -17.74 21.25 -6.23
C HIS A 68 -18.07 19.80 -6.62
N LEU A 69 -17.12 18.88 -6.46
CA LEU A 69 -17.30 17.45 -6.74
C LEU A 69 -17.86 16.68 -5.55
N ARG A 70 -17.68 17.22 -4.34
CA ARG A 70 -18.27 16.68 -3.12
C ARG A 70 -19.10 17.72 -2.37
N ARG A 71 -20.00 17.22 -1.53
CA ARG A 71 -20.78 18.00 -0.56
C ARG A 71 -20.79 17.34 0.80
N ILE A 72 -21.07 18.14 1.81
CA ILE A 72 -21.25 17.69 3.18
C ILE A 72 -22.73 17.34 3.39
N ASP A 73 -22.97 16.25 4.08
CA ASP A 73 -24.30 15.81 4.51
C ASP A 73 -24.24 15.36 5.98
N GLN A 74 -25.39 15.12 6.59
CA GLN A 74 -25.51 14.58 7.94
C GLN A 74 -26.24 13.24 7.91
N GLN A 75 -25.64 12.25 8.56
CA GLN A 75 -26.25 10.92 8.69
C GLN A 75 -26.43 10.57 10.16
N LYS A 76 -27.62 10.07 10.51
CA LYS A 76 -27.91 9.60 11.87
C LYS A 76 -27.53 8.13 12.00
N ARG A 77 -26.72 7.79 13.00
CA ARG A 77 -26.32 6.43 13.37
C ARG A 77 -26.33 6.31 14.90
N ASP A 78 -26.96 5.28 15.44
CA ASP A 78 -27.05 5.02 16.88
C ASP A 78 -27.49 6.24 17.72
N GLY A 79 -28.47 6.98 17.20
CA GLY A 79 -28.99 8.19 17.85
C GLY A 79 -28.12 9.45 17.70
N LYS A 80 -26.90 9.35 17.15
CA LYS A 80 -25.97 10.46 16.95
C LYS A 80 -25.92 10.88 15.48
N TYR A 81 -25.73 12.18 15.23
CA TYR A 81 -25.51 12.71 13.88
C TYR A 81 -24.02 12.78 13.59
N TYR A 82 -23.64 12.30 12.41
CA TYR A 82 -22.26 12.33 11.91
C TYR A 82 -22.20 13.14 10.63
N ARG A 83 -21.12 13.92 10.51
CA ARG A 83 -20.76 14.57 9.25
C ARG A 83 -20.26 13.49 8.28
N VAL A 84 -20.92 13.40 7.13
CA VAL A 84 -20.53 12.51 6.03
C VAL A 84 -20.34 13.32 4.75
N TYR A 85 -19.64 12.73 3.80
CA TYR A 85 -19.32 13.33 2.52
C TYR A 85 -19.93 12.48 1.42
N ARG A 86 -20.51 13.15 0.42
CA ARG A 86 -21.08 12.53 -0.77
C ARG A 86 -20.59 13.26 -2.01
N LEU A 87 -20.63 12.59 -3.14
CA LEU A 87 -20.48 13.26 -4.42
C LEU A 87 -21.65 14.21 -4.67
N THR A 88 -21.37 15.28 -5.40
CA THR A 88 -22.39 16.10 -6.07
C THR A 88 -22.78 15.44 -7.39
N PRO A 89 -23.86 15.91 -8.06
CA PRO A 89 -24.17 15.44 -9.41
C PRO A 89 -22.99 15.59 -10.40
N MET A 90 -22.16 16.61 -10.23
CA MET A 90 -20.96 16.78 -11.06
C MET A 90 -19.91 15.70 -10.79
N GLY A 91 -19.65 15.39 -9.51
CA GLY A 91 -18.78 14.28 -9.13
C GLY A 91 -19.31 12.93 -9.61
N GLU A 92 -20.63 12.74 -9.58
CA GLU A 92 -21.29 11.53 -10.08
C GLU A 92 -21.10 11.34 -11.59
N VAL A 93 -21.11 12.41 -12.40
CA VAL A 93 -20.86 12.31 -13.86
C VAL A 93 -19.45 11.76 -14.15
N ILE A 94 -18.44 12.21 -13.41
CA ILE A 94 -17.06 11.74 -13.58
C ILE A 94 -16.97 10.26 -13.22
N VAL A 95 -17.57 9.90 -12.08
CA VAL A 95 -17.62 8.52 -11.59
C VAL A 95 -18.41 7.61 -12.51
N GLN A 96 -19.49 8.09 -13.13
CA GLN A 96 -20.26 7.31 -14.10
C GLN A 96 -19.35 6.84 -15.23
N ARG A 97 -18.50 7.72 -15.75
CA ARG A 97 -17.50 7.34 -16.76
C ARG A 97 -16.51 6.31 -16.22
N MET A 98 -16.07 6.45 -14.97
CA MET A 98 -15.18 5.47 -14.31
C MET A 98 -15.85 4.10 -14.16
N GLN A 99 -17.15 4.06 -13.83
CA GLN A 99 -17.93 2.83 -13.71
C GLN A 99 -18.11 2.15 -15.07
N GLU A 100 -18.38 2.91 -16.14
CA GLU A 100 -18.53 2.37 -17.51
C GLU A 100 -17.29 1.61 -17.98
N ILE A 101 -16.09 2.11 -17.66
CA ILE A 101 -14.82 1.47 -18.03
C ILE A 101 -14.31 0.46 -16.98
N GLY A 102 -15.05 0.28 -15.89
CA GLY A 102 -14.76 -0.71 -14.86
C GLY A 102 -13.70 -0.28 -13.84
N VAL A 103 -13.38 1.01 -13.71
CA VAL A 103 -12.33 1.49 -12.79
C VAL A 103 -12.76 1.35 -11.34
N THR A 104 -13.99 1.74 -11.00
CA THR A 104 -14.48 1.69 -9.62
C THR A 104 -14.55 0.25 -9.08
N GLN A 105 -14.96 -0.71 -9.91
CA GLN A 105 -15.02 -2.14 -9.53
C GLN A 105 -13.63 -2.74 -9.33
N ARG A 106 -12.65 -2.35 -10.16
CA ARG A 106 -11.26 -2.80 -10.00
C ARG A 106 -10.64 -2.22 -8.74
N HIS A 107 -10.89 -0.95 -8.45
CA HIS A 107 -10.47 -0.33 -7.19
C HIS A 107 -11.09 -1.04 -5.98
N ASP A 108 -12.39 -1.34 -6.03
CA ASP A 108 -13.07 -2.05 -4.95
C ASP A 108 -12.47 -3.45 -4.72
N ARG A 109 -12.21 -4.19 -5.80
CA ARG A 109 -11.53 -5.50 -5.73
C ARG A 109 -10.14 -5.38 -5.11
N LEU A 110 -9.35 -4.38 -5.50
CA LEU A 110 -8.02 -4.15 -4.94
C LEU A 110 -8.08 -3.86 -3.43
N ARG A 111 -9.07 -3.08 -2.99
CA ARG A 111 -9.31 -2.81 -1.56
C ARG A 111 -9.65 -4.10 -0.81
N THR A 112 -10.54 -4.92 -1.35
CA THR A 112 -10.89 -6.22 -0.74
C THR A 112 -9.67 -7.13 -0.60
N ILE A 113 -8.87 -7.27 -1.65
CA ILE A 113 -7.63 -8.08 -1.62
C ILE A 113 -6.65 -7.53 -0.56
N ARG A 114 -6.49 -6.21 -0.43
CA ARG A 114 -5.63 -5.61 0.60
C ARG A 114 -6.10 -5.95 2.01
N ARG A 115 -7.41 -5.91 2.27
CA ARG A 115 -7.97 -6.28 3.58
C ARG A 115 -7.76 -7.76 3.87
N GLU A 116 -7.96 -8.63 2.89
CA GLU A 116 -7.72 -10.07 3.02
C GLU A 116 -6.24 -10.36 3.31
N TYR A 117 -5.33 -9.72 2.57
CA TYR A 117 -3.89 -9.81 2.82
C TYR A 117 -3.53 -9.33 4.23
N GLN A 118 -4.05 -8.18 4.66
CA GLN A 118 -3.75 -7.65 5.99
C GLN A 118 -4.23 -8.60 7.09
N ARG A 119 -5.44 -9.18 6.97
CA ARG A 119 -5.92 -10.19 7.93
C ARG A 119 -5.03 -11.43 7.96
N ALA A 120 -4.63 -11.95 6.81
CA ALA A 120 -3.75 -13.11 6.75
C ALA A 120 -2.36 -12.81 7.36
N LYS A 121 -1.87 -11.58 7.17
CA LYS A 121 -0.62 -11.11 7.78
C LYS A 121 -0.76 -10.97 9.30
N ASP A 122 -1.87 -10.43 9.78
CA ASP A 122 -2.16 -10.30 11.21
C ASP A 122 -2.24 -11.69 11.86
N GLU A 123 -2.96 -12.63 11.25
CA GLU A 123 -3.04 -14.04 11.69
C GLU A 123 -1.65 -14.71 11.72
N TYR A 124 -0.83 -14.48 10.69
CA TYR A 124 0.56 -14.97 10.68
C TYR A 124 1.39 -14.34 11.80
N THR A 125 1.21 -13.05 12.07
CA THR A 125 1.95 -12.32 13.12
C THR A 125 1.54 -12.83 14.49
N ASP A 126 0.23 -12.99 14.73
CA ASP A 126 -0.32 -13.59 15.96
C ASP A 126 0.25 -14.99 16.20
N TRP A 127 0.38 -15.80 15.15
CA TRP A 127 1.02 -17.12 15.23
C TRP A 127 2.51 -17.05 15.59
N VAL A 128 3.26 -16.09 15.04
CA VAL A 128 4.69 -15.89 15.40
C VAL A 128 4.84 -15.38 16.84
N GLU A 129 3.91 -14.55 17.31
CA GLU A 129 3.95 -13.95 18.64
C GLU A 129 3.51 -14.93 19.75
N ASP A 130 2.95 -16.09 19.41
CA ASP A 130 2.72 -17.22 20.32
C ASP A 130 4.00 -18.08 20.46
N PRO A 131 4.82 -17.89 21.52
CA PRO A 131 6.14 -18.50 21.61
C PRO A 131 6.08 -20.02 21.73
N ASP A 132 5.06 -20.52 22.41
CA ASP A 132 4.86 -21.95 22.65
C ASP A 132 4.38 -22.64 21.35
N GLY A 133 3.52 -21.97 20.58
CA GLY A 133 3.07 -22.43 19.27
C GLY A 133 4.16 -22.34 18.18
N PHE A 134 4.92 -21.25 18.13
CA PHE A 134 5.94 -21.02 17.11
C PHE A 134 7.14 -21.97 17.25
N VAL A 135 7.68 -22.13 18.46
CA VAL A 135 8.84 -23.00 18.71
C VAL A 135 8.49 -24.48 18.51
N ALA A 136 7.32 -24.93 18.99
CA ALA A 136 6.89 -26.32 18.82
C ALA A 136 6.75 -26.73 17.34
N ASN A 137 6.26 -25.84 16.47
CA ASN A 137 6.17 -26.09 15.04
C ASN A 137 7.55 -26.15 14.35
N ILE A 138 8.53 -25.38 14.85
CA ILE A 138 9.91 -25.42 14.33
C ILE A 138 10.60 -26.72 14.77
N GLU A 139 10.41 -27.15 16.02
CA GLU A 139 10.96 -28.41 16.54
C GLU A 139 10.41 -29.63 15.77
N GLU A 140 9.11 -29.66 15.49
CA GLU A 140 8.48 -30.71 14.65
C GLU A 140 9.10 -30.76 13.24
N TYR A 141 9.36 -29.61 12.63
CA TYR A 141 10.00 -29.54 11.31
C TYR A 141 11.47 -29.99 11.33
N LEU A 142 12.20 -29.68 12.40
CA LEU A 142 13.58 -30.16 12.59
C LEU A 142 13.63 -31.68 12.79
N ASP A 143 12.73 -32.24 13.58
CA ASP A 143 12.62 -33.68 13.77
C ASP A 143 12.31 -34.41 12.45
N MET A 144 11.46 -33.85 11.59
CA MET A 144 11.17 -34.40 10.26
C MET A 144 12.40 -34.41 9.36
N ILE A 145 13.18 -33.32 9.31
CA ILE A 145 14.43 -33.25 8.54
C ILE A 145 15.45 -34.27 9.05
N ILE A 146 15.58 -34.41 10.38
CA ILE A 146 16.50 -35.37 11.00
C ILE A 146 16.11 -36.81 10.68
N GLN A 147 14.81 -37.13 10.66
CA GLN A 147 14.30 -38.45 10.28
C GLN A 147 14.56 -38.77 8.80
N ASP A 148 14.33 -37.82 7.89
CA ASP A 148 14.61 -38.00 6.46
C ASP A 148 16.11 -38.25 6.21
N ALA A 149 16.99 -37.44 6.82
CA ALA A 149 18.44 -37.62 6.73
C ALA A 149 18.92 -38.96 7.33
N SER A 150 18.25 -39.45 8.36
CA SER A 150 18.54 -40.75 8.97
C SER A 150 18.13 -41.91 8.06
N THR A 151 17.05 -41.76 7.27
CA THR A 151 16.58 -42.79 6.33
C THR A 151 17.42 -42.90 5.05
N GLU A 152 18.04 -41.81 4.58
CA GLU A 152 18.99 -41.87 3.44
C GLU A 152 20.36 -42.47 3.82
N SER A 153 20.68 -42.57 5.11
CA SER A 153 21.98 -43.07 5.59
C SER A 153 22.11 -44.61 5.68
N LEU A 154 21.09 -45.38 5.28
CA LEU A 154 21.09 -46.85 5.37
C LEU A 154 21.56 -47.59 4.11
N ASP A 155 21.99 -46.89 3.05
CA ASP A 155 22.66 -47.51 1.89
C ASP A 155 24.03 -46.89 1.60
N SER A 156 24.91 -46.89 2.60
CA SER A 156 26.34 -46.76 2.35
C SER A 156 27.06 -47.98 2.93
N SER A 157 27.12 -49.03 2.12
CA SER A 157 28.15 -50.06 2.25
C SER A 157 29.51 -49.36 2.23
N LEU A 158 30.11 -49.19 3.41
CA LEU A 158 31.40 -48.55 3.62
C LEU A 158 32.51 -49.27 2.83
N PRO A 159 33.32 -48.58 2.01
CA PRO A 159 34.69 -48.99 1.76
C PRO A 159 35.60 -48.40 2.85
N ASP A 160 36.57 -49.21 3.28
CA ASP A 160 37.49 -48.97 4.39
C ASP A 160 38.22 -47.60 4.38
N PRO A 161 38.58 -47.07 5.57
CA PRO A 161 39.29 -45.81 5.68
C PRO A 161 40.73 -45.96 5.16
N VAL A 162 41.05 -45.26 4.08
CA VAL A 162 42.44 -45.15 3.60
C VAL A 162 43.16 -44.07 4.42
N SER A 163 44.26 -44.50 5.02
CA SER A 163 45.15 -43.78 5.94
C SER A 163 45.71 -42.44 5.40
N GLU A 164 45.70 -41.45 6.30
CA GLU A 164 46.61 -40.30 6.47
C GLU A 164 47.30 -39.66 5.26
N HIS A 165 46.97 -38.39 5.00
CA HIS A 165 47.96 -37.35 4.69
C HIS A 165 47.53 -36.01 5.31
N THR A 166 48.12 -35.69 6.45
CA THR A 166 48.09 -34.34 7.03
C THR A 166 48.92 -33.41 6.16
N GLN A 167 48.28 -32.41 5.53
CA GLN A 167 48.97 -31.20 5.10
C GLN A 167 48.38 -30.02 5.88
N SER A 168 49.20 -29.52 6.80
CA SER A 168 49.04 -28.25 7.48
C SER A 168 48.89 -27.14 6.45
N LEU A 169 47.78 -26.41 6.49
CA LEU A 169 47.69 -25.10 5.84
C LEU A 169 47.71 -24.03 6.92
N ASP A 170 48.67 -23.14 6.69
CA ASP A 170 49.21 -22.09 7.53
C ASP A 170 48.16 -21.05 7.93
N GLU A 171 48.19 -20.63 9.20
CA GLU A 171 47.44 -19.49 9.70
C GLU A 171 48.09 -18.21 9.17
N THR A 172 47.56 -17.63 8.11
CA THR A 172 47.63 -16.18 7.88
C THR A 172 46.63 -15.79 6.81
N ASP A 173 45.62 -15.01 7.21
CA ASP A 173 44.97 -13.91 6.45
C ASP A 173 43.49 -13.74 6.86
N LEU A 174 43.24 -13.54 8.16
CA LEU A 174 41.98 -12.99 8.66
C LEU A 174 42.15 -11.48 8.82
N GLY A 175 41.85 -10.72 7.76
CA GLY A 175 41.98 -9.27 7.86
C GLY A 175 41.68 -8.46 6.59
N ARG A 176 40.53 -8.67 5.93
CA ARG A 176 40.03 -7.65 4.99
C ARG A 176 38.51 -7.67 4.85
N THR A 177 37.83 -6.82 5.62
CA THR A 177 36.49 -6.35 5.30
C THR A 177 36.59 -5.33 4.17
N GLU A 178 36.03 -5.63 3.00
CA GLU A 178 35.86 -4.64 1.95
C GLU A 178 34.81 -3.61 2.38
N VAL A 179 35.29 -2.41 2.71
CA VAL A 179 34.47 -1.20 2.89
C VAL A 179 34.24 -0.59 1.51
N TRP A 180 33.01 -0.65 1.02
CA TRP A 180 32.63 0.03 -0.21
C TRP A 180 32.30 1.50 0.10
N GLY A 181 33.28 2.36 -0.15
CA GLY A 181 33.12 3.70 -0.73
C GLY A 181 32.37 4.76 0.08
N GLU A 182 33.09 5.43 0.98
CA GLU A 182 32.88 6.85 1.24
C GLU A 182 34.21 7.60 1.05
N GLN A 183 34.07 8.90 0.75
CA GLN A 183 35.08 9.96 0.64
C GLN A 183 35.65 10.22 -0.77
N GLU A 184 35.79 11.46 -1.24
CA GLU A 184 35.77 12.74 -0.54
C GLU A 184 35.58 13.91 -1.51
N GLU A 185 35.08 15.01 -0.95
CA GLU A 185 35.16 16.35 -1.50
C GLU A 185 36.59 16.75 -1.87
N THR A 186 36.75 17.51 -2.96
CA THR A 186 37.79 18.55 -3.00
C THR A 186 37.17 19.84 -3.52
N ASP A 187 37.05 20.75 -2.57
CA ASP A 187 36.99 22.20 -2.68
C ASP A 187 38.05 22.76 -3.66
N ASN A 188 37.67 23.75 -4.47
CA ASN A 188 38.58 24.81 -4.90
C ASN A 188 37.80 26.07 -5.33
N SER A 189 37.63 26.95 -4.35
CA SER A 189 37.64 28.42 -4.34
C SER A 189 37.81 29.20 -5.66
N GLU A 190 36.95 30.23 -5.82
CA GLU A 190 37.15 31.63 -6.28
C GLU A 190 37.92 31.87 -7.62
N GLU A 191 37.57 32.77 -8.53
CA GLU A 191 37.19 34.18 -8.42
C GLU A 191 36.89 34.71 -9.85
N SER A 192 35.87 35.55 -10.04
CA SER A 192 35.79 36.73 -10.95
C SER A 192 34.35 37.17 -11.21
#